data_AF-A0A0C9YXP5-F1
#
_entry.id   AF-A0A0C9YXP5-F1
#
_cell.length_a   1.000
_cell.length_b   1.000
_cell.length_c   1.000
_cell.angle_alpha   90.00
_cell.angle_beta   90.00
_cell.angle_gamma   90.00
#
_symmetry.space_group_name_H-M   'P 1'
#
loop_
_entity.id
_entity.type
_entity.pdbx_description
1 polymer ?
#
loop_
_entity_poly.entity_id
_entity_poly.type
_entity_poly.pdbx_seq_one_letter_code
_entity_poly.pdbx_strand_id
1 'polypeptide(L)'
;KEEMELRIGQANDCLDRLRTDLGSKAMLYRQNFRTANSTREGTRTKKEIQKVVVRINKHVRSYQRARKAILRLDLNDNIGEKYKEIQPEDLAVSKEVTEENRFGQGVSKMAWFW
;
A
#
# COMPACT_ATOMS: atom_id res chain seq x y z
N LYS A 1 -4.84 20.40 -19.41
CA LYS A 1 -5.67 20.05 -18.23
C LYS A 1 -6.00 18.55 -18.23
N GLU A 2 -6.48 17.99 -19.34
CA GLU A 2 -6.82 16.56 -19.49
C GLU A 2 -5.70 15.58 -19.07
N GLU A 3 -4.46 15.80 -19.51
CA GLU A 3 -3.34 14.90 -19.14
C GLU A 3 -3.07 14.91 -17.62
N MET A 4 -3.20 16.05 -16.94
CA MET A 4 -3.00 16.12 -15.48
C MET A 4 -4.08 15.31 -14.75
N GLU A 5 -5.34 15.49 -15.13
CA GLU A 5 -6.47 14.76 -14.56
C GLU A 5 -6.33 13.25 -14.76
N LEU A 6 -5.86 12.82 -15.93
CA LEU A 6 -5.54 11.42 -16.21
C LEU A 6 -4.48 10.88 -15.24
N ARG A 7 -3.40 11.63 -15.00
CA ARG A 7 -2.33 11.19 -14.07
C ARG A 7 -2.80 11.15 -12.63
N ILE A 8 -3.64 12.11 -12.22
CA ILE A 8 -4.31 12.13 -10.91
C ILE A 8 -5.17 10.88 -10.74
N GLY A 9 -5.99 10.54 -11.73
CA GLY A 9 -6.79 9.32 -11.73
C GLY A 9 -5.93 8.06 -11.59
N GLN A 10 -4.86 7.95 -12.40
CA GLN A 10 -3.92 6.83 -12.32
C GLN A 10 -3.24 6.72 -10.94
N ALA A 11 -2.86 7.85 -10.33
CA ALA A 11 -2.27 7.87 -9.01
C ALA A 11 -3.26 7.39 -7.95
N ASN A 12 -4.49 7.91 -7.95
CA ASN A 12 -5.54 7.54 -7.00
C ASN A 12 -5.92 6.05 -7.13
N ASP A 13 -6.12 5.54 -8.35
CA ASP A 13 -6.38 4.12 -8.60
C ASP A 13 -5.28 3.21 -8.05
N CYS A 14 -4.01 3.63 -8.19
CA CYS A 14 -2.89 2.87 -7.66
C CYS A 14 -2.90 2.86 -6.12
N LEU A 15 -3.23 4.00 -5.48
CA LEU A 15 -3.33 4.08 -4.03
C LEU A 15 -4.48 3.21 -3.50
N ASP A 16 -5.65 3.21 -4.14
CA ASP A 16 -6.81 2.39 -3.74
C ASP A 16 -6.50 0.89 -3.80
N ARG A 17 -5.85 0.47 -4.88
CA ARG A 17 -5.39 -0.93 -5.02
C ARG A 17 -4.32 -1.27 -4.00
N LEU A 18 -3.42 -0.34 -3.68
CA LEU A 18 -2.38 -0.53 -2.69
C LEU A 18 -2.95 -0.70 -1.28
N ARG A 19 -3.97 0.08 -0.89
CA ARG A 19 -4.71 -0.11 0.37
C ARG A 19 -5.36 -1.49 0.44
N THR A 20 -6.02 -1.91 -0.64
CA THR A 20 -6.67 -3.24 -0.74
C THR A 20 -5.67 -4.39 -0.59
N ASP A 21 -4.54 -4.31 -1.28
CA ASP A 21 -3.50 -5.34 -1.20
C ASP A 21 -2.78 -5.33 0.17
N LEU A 22 -2.57 -4.18 0.80
CA LEU A 22 -2.04 -4.10 2.16
C LEU A 22 -2.99 -4.75 3.18
N GLY A 23 -4.29 -4.50 3.06
CA GLY A 23 -5.33 -5.19 3.85
C GLY A 23 -5.32 -6.72 3.62
N SER A 24 -5.17 -7.14 2.37
CA SER A 24 -5.04 -8.56 2.02
C SER A 24 -3.79 -9.20 2.63
N LYS A 25 -2.64 -8.52 2.56
CA LYS A 25 -1.36 -8.93 3.16
C LYS A 25 -1.52 -9.10 4.67
N ALA A 26 -2.15 -8.13 5.33
CA ALA A 26 -2.50 -8.17 6.75
C ALA A 26 -3.33 -9.39 7.15
N MET A 27 -4.42 -9.65 6.42
CA MET A 27 -5.28 -10.80 6.68
C MET A 27 -4.53 -12.13 6.52
N LEU A 28 -3.70 -12.27 5.50
CA LEU A 28 -2.88 -13.48 5.30
C LEU A 28 -1.87 -13.68 6.44
N TYR A 29 -1.23 -12.61 6.93
CA TYR A 29 -0.33 -12.72 8.08
C TYR A 29 -1.07 -13.18 9.35
N ARG A 30 -2.27 -12.67 9.60
CA ARG A 30 -3.11 -13.10 10.73
C ARG A 30 -3.56 -14.55 10.59
N GLN A 31 -3.99 -14.95 9.41
CA GLN A 31 -4.38 -16.33 9.14
C GLN A 31 -3.19 -17.27 9.35
N ASN A 32 -2.01 -16.93 8.81
CA ASN A 32 -0.79 -17.71 8.99
C ASN A 32 -0.45 -17.94 10.47
N PHE A 33 -0.54 -16.88 11.28
CA PHE A 33 -0.25 -16.96 12.71
C PHE A 33 -1.23 -17.89 13.45
N ARG A 34 -2.50 -17.94 13.01
CA ARG A 34 -3.53 -18.79 13.63
C ARG A 34 -3.52 -20.25 13.16
N THR A 35 -3.09 -20.53 11.92
CA THR A 35 -3.27 -21.84 11.29
C THR A 35 -1.98 -22.60 11.00
N ALA A 36 -0.80 -22.15 11.46
CA ALA A 36 0.48 -22.80 11.20
C ALA A 36 0.67 -24.10 12.01
N ASN A 37 -0.22 -25.08 11.83
CA ASN A 37 -0.12 -26.40 12.45
C ASN A 37 0.59 -27.43 11.54
N SER A 38 0.88 -27.09 10.28
CA SER A 38 1.61 -27.96 9.35
C SER A 38 2.53 -27.22 8.36
N THR A 39 3.59 -27.91 7.91
CA THR A 39 4.56 -27.39 6.92
C THR A 39 3.92 -27.03 5.57
N ARG A 40 2.90 -27.80 5.14
CA ARG A 40 2.19 -27.59 3.88
C ARG A 40 1.39 -26.28 3.90
N GLU A 41 0.67 -26.03 4.99
CA GLU A 41 -0.12 -24.81 5.19
C GLU A 41 0.78 -23.58 5.27
N GLY A 42 1.89 -23.65 6.02
CA GLY A 42 2.87 -22.58 6.06
C GLY A 42 3.46 -22.24 4.68
N THR A 43 3.70 -23.25 3.83
CA THR A 43 4.21 -23.04 2.47
C THR A 43 3.18 -22.37 1.55
N ARG A 44 1.90 -22.77 1.62
CA ARG A 44 0.82 -22.16 0.84
C ARG A 44 0.63 -20.69 1.21
N THR A 45 0.59 -20.38 2.50
CA THR A 45 0.40 -19.01 2.97
C THR A 45 1.57 -18.10 2.57
N LYS A 46 2.81 -18.59 2.64
CA LYS A 46 3.99 -17.87 2.11
C LYS A 46 3.84 -17.54 0.61
N LYS A 47 3.37 -18.48 -0.21
CA LYS A 47 3.13 -18.24 -1.64
C LYS A 47 2.05 -17.17 -1.87
N GLU A 48 0.97 -17.18 -1.10
CA GLU A 48 -0.07 -16.15 -1.21
C GLU A 48 0.45 -14.77 -0.77
N ILE A 49 1.22 -14.69 0.32
CA ILE A 49 1.87 -13.44 0.75
C ILE A 49 2.80 -12.92 -0.35
N GLN A 50 3.60 -13.79 -0.99
CA GLN A 50 4.48 -13.40 -2.09
C GLN A 50 3.69 -12.83 -3.28
N LYS A 51 2.56 -13.46 -3.66
CA LYS A 51 1.70 -12.93 -4.72
C LYS A 51 1.19 -11.53 -4.40
N VAL A 52 0.75 -11.29 -3.16
CA VAL A 52 0.31 -9.95 -2.71
C VAL A 52 1.46 -8.95 -2.78
N VAL A 53 2.66 -9.31 -2.30
CA VAL A 53 3.84 -8.44 -2.36
C VAL A 53 4.21 -8.06 -3.80
N VAL A 54 4.11 -9.00 -4.75
CA VAL A 54 4.33 -8.70 -6.17
C VAL A 54 3.31 -7.68 -6.70
N ARG A 55 2.03 -7.80 -6.31
CA ARG A 55 1.00 -6.83 -6.70
C ARG A 55 1.22 -5.45 -6.08
N ILE A 56 1.56 -5.38 -4.79
CA ILE A 56 1.94 -4.13 -4.11
C ILE A 56 3.06 -3.45 -4.88
N ASN A 57 4.15 -4.16 -5.19
CA ASN A 57 5.29 -3.60 -5.93
C ASN A 57 4.90 -3.10 -7.32
N LYS A 58 3.96 -3.78 -7.99
CA LYS A 58 3.40 -3.32 -9.27
C LYS A 58 2.66 -1.99 -9.10
N HIS A 59 1.81 -1.87 -8.08
CA HIS A 59 1.05 -0.65 -7.80
C HIS A 59 1.96 0.53 -7.39
N VAL A 60 2.98 0.29 -6.56
CA VAL A 60 3.99 1.30 -6.21
C VAL A 60 4.70 1.84 -7.45
N ARG A 61 5.16 0.96 -8.35
CA ARG A 61 5.84 1.39 -9.59
C ARG A 61 4.91 2.19 -10.50
N SER A 62 3.65 1.80 -10.62
CA SER A 62 2.66 2.55 -11.41
C SER A 62 2.35 3.91 -10.78
N TYR A 63 2.17 3.97 -9.47
CA TYR A 63 2.00 5.21 -8.72
C TYR A 63 3.18 6.16 -8.92
N GLN A 64 4.42 5.67 -8.77
CA GLN A 64 5.63 6.48 -8.94
C GLN A 64 5.74 7.07 -10.35
N ARG A 65 5.29 6.34 -11.38
CA ARG A 65 5.23 6.88 -12.76
C ARG A 65 4.20 7.99 -12.89
N ALA A 66 3.00 7.79 -12.33
CA ALA A 66 1.96 8.82 -12.32
C ALA A 66 2.40 10.06 -11.54
N ARG A 67 2.96 9.89 -10.33
CA ARG A 67 3.54 10.96 -9.51
C ARG A 67 4.60 11.76 -10.27
N LYS A 68 5.56 11.09 -10.91
CA LYS A 68 6.58 11.78 -11.73
C LYS A 68 5.98 12.60 -12.86
N ALA A 69 4.87 12.14 -13.45
CA ALA A 69 4.17 12.92 -14.46
C ALA A 69 3.43 14.12 -13.85
N ILE A 70 2.75 13.95 -12.71
CA ILE A 70 2.10 15.03 -11.95
C ILE A 70 3.11 16.13 -11.61
N LEU A 71 4.25 15.78 -11.00
CA LEU A 71 5.29 16.75 -10.63
C LEU A 71 5.91 17.50 -11.81
N ARG A 72 5.93 16.90 -13.01
CA ARG A 72 6.39 17.59 -14.22
C ARG A 72 5.36 18.56 -14.78
N LEU A 73 4.08 18.29 -14.56
CA LEU A 73 2.96 19.08 -15.06
C LEU A 73 2.51 20.15 -14.04
N ASP A 74 2.86 19.98 -12.77
CA ASP A 74 2.49 20.86 -11.67
C ASP A 74 3.57 21.92 -11.44
N LEU A 75 3.46 23.03 -12.17
CA LEU A 75 4.43 24.14 -12.13
C LEU A 75 4.38 24.95 -10.82
N ASN A 76 3.31 24.80 -10.01
CA ASN A 76 3.06 25.58 -8.80
C ASN A 76 3.09 24.73 -7.52
N ASP A 77 3.52 23.46 -7.60
CA ASP A 77 3.57 22.48 -6.50
C ASP A 77 2.26 22.26 -5.70
N ASN A 78 1.13 22.77 -6.18
CA ASN A 78 -0.13 22.80 -5.43
C ASN A 78 -0.79 21.41 -5.32
N ILE A 79 -0.51 20.52 -6.27
CA ILE A 79 -1.02 19.15 -6.36
C ILE A 79 0.09 18.16 -5.95
N GLY A 80 1.34 18.47 -6.24
CA GLY A 80 2.53 17.67 -5.90
C GLY A 80 2.65 17.36 -4.42
N GLU A 81 2.28 18.29 -3.54
CA GLU A 81 2.29 18.08 -2.08
C GLU A 81 1.34 16.97 -1.60
N LYS A 82 0.21 16.77 -2.30
CA LYS A 82 -0.75 15.70 -2.01
C LYS A 82 -0.18 14.32 -2.35
N TYR A 83 0.67 14.23 -3.37
CA TYR A 83 1.23 12.98 -3.88
C TYR A 83 2.66 12.78 -3.38
N LYS A 84 2.80 12.24 -2.17
CA LYS A 84 4.11 12.02 -1.53
C LYS A 84 4.78 10.76 -2.06
N GLU A 85 6.10 10.67 -1.88
CA GLU A 85 6.80 9.43 -2.21
C GLU A 85 6.35 8.29 -1.28
N ILE A 86 6.19 7.08 -1.84
CA ILE A 86 5.90 5.88 -1.04
C ILE A 86 7.24 5.28 -0.63
N GLN A 87 7.51 5.29 0.67
CA GLN A 87 8.69 4.69 1.26
C GLN A 87 8.43 3.23 1.67
N PRO A 88 9.46 2.39 1.86
CA PRO A 88 9.29 1.02 2.34
C PRO A 88 8.51 0.93 3.66
N GLU A 89 8.66 1.92 4.54
CA GLU A 89 7.98 2.02 5.83
C GLU A 89 6.46 2.19 5.65
N ASP A 90 6.03 2.87 4.59
CA ASP A 90 4.61 3.03 4.25
C ASP A 90 3.96 1.72 3.77
N LEU A 91 4.77 0.75 3.34
CA LEU A 91 4.34 -0.59 2.89
C LEU A 91 4.42 -1.65 3.98
N ALA A 92 4.95 -1.27 5.15
CA ALA A 92 4.95 -2.12 6.31
C ALA A 92 3.51 -2.33 6.75
N VAL A 93 3.11 -3.60 6.87
CA VAL A 93 1.84 -3.92 7.52
C VAL A 93 2.11 -3.80 9.01
N SER A 94 1.88 -2.62 9.57
CA SER A 94 1.85 -2.48 11.01
C SER A 94 0.68 -3.31 11.55
N LYS A 95 0.79 -3.80 12.79
CA LYS A 95 -0.34 -4.44 13.48
C LYS A 95 -1.56 -3.52 13.56
N GLU A 96 -1.37 -2.20 13.47
CA GLU A 96 -2.40 -1.16 13.64
C GLU A 96 -3.37 -1.07 12.46
N VAL A 97 -2.91 -1.25 11.21
CA VAL A 97 -3.80 -1.26 10.01
C VAL A 97 -4.82 -2.39 10.07
N THR A 98 -4.62 -3.35 10.97
CA THR A 98 -5.40 -4.59 11.02
C THR A 98 -6.43 -4.61 12.16
N GLU A 99 -6.26 -3.80 13.21
CA GLU A 99 -7.18 -3.72 14.36
C GLU A 99 -7.89 -2.37 14.39
N GLU A 100 -9.15 -2.35 13.95
CA GLU A 100 -10.01 -1.16 13.92
C GLU A 100 -10.37 -0.64 15.34
N ASN A 101 -10.10 -1.41 16.41
CA ASN A 101 -10.52 -1.09 17.78
C ASN A 101 -9.53 -1.60 18.86
N ARG A 102 -8.34 -0.99 19.00
CA ARG A 102 -7.48 -1.26 20.18
C ARG A 102 -7.11 0.01 20.94
N PHE A 103 -7.50 0.05 22.21
CA PHE A 103 -7.06 1.05 23.20
C PHE A 103 -5.59 0.83 23.57
N GLY A 104 -4.80 1.92 23.55
CA GLY A 104 -3.39 1.96 23.92
C GLY A 104 -2.44 1.79 22.73
N GLN A 105 -2.13 2.88 22.01
CA GLN A 105 -1.17 2.87 20.90
C GLN A 105 -0.04 3.87 21.15
N GLY A 106 1.19 3.37 21.03
CA GLY A 106 2.40 4.17 20.90
C GLY A 106 2.82 4.22 19.43
N VAL A 107 2.53 5.34 18.78
CA VAL A 107 3.29 5.96 17.68
C VAL A 107 3.77 5.08 16.50
N SER A 108 3.04 4.07 16.02
CA SER A 108 3.35 3.57 14.66
C SER A 108 2.73 4.49 13.61
N LYS A 109 3.60 4.99 12.72
CA LYS A 109 3.26 6.01 11.74
C LYS A 109 2.41 5.38 10.64
N MET A 110 1.12 5.73 10.60
CA MET A 110 0.23 5.37 9.50
C MET A 110 0.74 5.99 8.20
N ALA A 111 0.75 5.22 7.11
CA ALA A 111 1.15 5.73 5.80
C ALA A 111 0.29 6.94 5.39
N TRP A 112 0.90 7.92 4.73
CA TRP A 112 0.23 9.18 4.38
C TRP A 112 -0.95 9.03 3.41
N PHE A 113 -1.02 7.89 2.71
CA PHE A 113 -2.07 7.59 1.75
C PHE A 113 -3.24 6.87 2.40
N TRP A 114 -3.29 6.66 3.71
CA TRP A 114 -4.52 6.15 4.32
C TRP A 114 -5.62 7.21 4.39
#